data_AF-A0A432W774-F1
#
_entry.id   AF-A0A432W774-F1
#
_cell.length_a   1.000
_cell.length_b   1.000
_cell.length_c   1.000
_cell.angle_alpha   90.00
_cell.angle_beta   90.00
_cell.angle_gamma   90.00
#
_symmetry.space_group_name_H-M   'P 1'
#
loop_
_entity.id
_entity.type
_entity.pdbx_description
1 polymer ?
#
loop_
_entity_poly.entity_id
_entity_poly.type
_entity_poly.pdbx_seq_one_letter_code
_entity_poly.pdbx_strand_id
1 'polypeptide(L)'
;MKLKSILLSTLFILSQPLLAADYNFEPPEFPEQTGGQIFQYYLPADNGFAANVNLQIQPFDGSLEEYEEISVSQFEQMDIEVLQLERTGNELLIEYRGAMQETDLHWYARVVKQDNLYYVLTATALAERWNEEQDALVNSVHSFQLTD
;
A
#
# COMPACT_ATOMS: atom_id res chain seq x y z
N MET A 1 16.09 -14.51 58.03
CA MET A 1 15.51 -13.40 57.24
C MET A 1 15.43 -13.88 55.79
N LYS A 2 14.22 -14.17 55.27
CA LYS A 2 14.02 -14.77 53.94
C LYS A 2 13.72 -13.66 52.92
N LEU A 3 14.60 -13.41 51.96
CA LEU A 3 14.28 -12.59 50.79
C LEU A 3 13.52 -13.47 49.79
N LYS A 4 12.26 -13.10 49.50
CA LYS A 4 11.45 -13.69 48.43
C LYS A 4 11.89 -13.08 47.10
N SER A 5 12.27 -13.93 46.16
CA SER A 5 12.45 -13.60 44.75
C SER A 5 11.08 -13.20 44.15
N ILE A 6 11.03 -12.05 43.47
CA ILE A 6 9.90 -11.67 42.63
C ILE A 6 10.35 -11.93 41.19
N LEU A 7 9.84 -13.00 40.59
CA LEU A 7 9.88 -13.17 39.13
C LEU A 7 8.87 -12.19 38.53
N LEU A 8 9.37 -11.23 37.76
CA LEU A 8 8.55 -10.35 36.94
C LEU A 8 8.28 -11.10 35.62
N SER A 9 7.10 -11.71 35.53
CA SER A 9 6.64 -12.38 34.31
C SER A 9 6.17 -11.32 33.32
N THR A 10 7.03 -10.93 32.38
CA THR A 10 6.64 -10.08 31.25
C THR A 10 5.72 -10.88 30.34
N LEU A 11 4.43 -10.52 30.33
CA LEU A 11 3.44 -11.08 29.43
C LEU A 11 3.63 -10.43 28.05
N PHE A 12 4.31 -11.13 27.14
CA PHE A 12 4.29 -10.77 25.72
C PHE A 12 2.93 -11.13 25.14
N ILE A 13 2.08 -10.13 24.89
CA ILE A 13 0.90 -10.32 24.06
C ILE A 13 1.39 -10.32 22.61
N LEU A 14 1.60 -11.51 22.06
CA LEU A 14 1.75 -11.68 20.62
C LEU A 14 0.39 -11.42 20.00
N SER A 15 0.17 -10.24 19.41
CA SER A 15 -0.97 -10.00 18.54
C SER A 15 -0.79 -10.87 17.30
N GLN A 16 -1.40 -12.04 17.29
CA GLN A 16 -1.46 -12.87 16.09
C GLN A 16 -2.33 -12.11 15.07
N PRO A 17 -1.91 -11.97 13.80
CA PRO A 17 -2.79 -11.44 12.78
C PRO A 17 -4.02 -12.35 12.70
N LEU A 18 -5.22 -11.75 12.60
CA LEU A 18 -6.45 -12.46 12.29
C LEU A 18 -6.22 -13.12 10.93
N LEU A 19 -5.89 -14.42 10.93
CA LEU A 19 -5.88 -15.20 9.71
C LEU A 19 -7.30 -15.17 9.16
N ALA A 20 -7.44 -15.07 7.84
CA ALA A 20 -8.70 -14.92 7.10
C ALA A 20 -9.73 -16.06 7.30
N ALA A 21 -9.53 -16.95 8.28
CA ALA A 21 -10.31 -18.14 8.55
C ALA A 21 -11.48 -17.96 9.55
N ASP A 22 -11.65 -16.78 10.17
CA ASP A 22 -12.66 -16.58 11.24
C ASP A 22 -13.98 -15.93 10.76
N TYR A 23 -14.11 -15.59 9.47
CA TYR A 23 -15.28 -14.89 8.96
C TYR A 23 -15.75 -15.43 7.60
N ASN A 24 -17.06 -15.40 7.38
CA ASN A 24 -17.69 -15.65 6.09
C ASN A 24 -18.47 -14.40 5.69
N PHE A 25 -18.22 -13.89 4.49
CA PHE A 25 -18.86 -12.68 3.97
C PHE A 25 -19.24 -12.91 2.50
N GLU A 26 -20.48 -12.60 2.15
CA GLU A 26 -20.97 -12.64 0.78
C GLU A 26 -21.19 -11.19 0.32
N PRO A 27 -20.33 -10.64 -0.57
CA PRO A 27 -20.53 -9.30 -1.10
C PRO A 27 -21.76 -9.26 -2.03
N PRO A 28 -22.38 -8.08 -2.22
CA PRO A 28 -23.36 -7.92 -3.28
C PRO A 28 -22.70 -8.09 -4.67
N GLU A 29 -23.49 -8.44 -5.68
CA GLU A 29 -23.01 -8.43 -7.06
C GLU A 29 -22.69 -6.99 -7.50
N PHE A 30 -21.47 -6.77 -7.97
CA PHE A 30 -21.02 -5.50 -8.52
C PHE A 30 -20.89 -5.60 -10.05
N PRO A 31 -21.15 -4.53 -10.82
CA PRO A 31 -20.84 -4.51 -12.23
C PRO A 31 -19.33 -4.66 -12.48
N GLU A 32 -18.92 -5.48 -13.44
CA GLU A 32 -17.50 -5.79 -13.72
C GLU A 32 -16.61 -4.56 -14.04
N GLN A 33 -17.21 -3.42 -14.40
CA GLN A 33 -16.49 -2.23 -14.88
C GLN A 33 -16.32 -1.11 -13.85
N THR A 34 -16.72 -1.32 -12.59
CA THR A 34 -16.54 -0.26 -11.59
C THR A 34 -15.11 -0.28 -11.07
N GLY A 35 -14.35 0.76 -11.39
CA GLY A 35 -13.14 1.08 -10.65
C GLY A 35 -13.43 1.26 -9.16
N GLY A 36 -12.39 1.18 -8.33
CA GLY A 36 -12.52 1.38 -6.90
C GLY A 36 -11.41 0.74 -6.08
N GLN A 37 -11.50 0.94 -4.77
CA GLN A 37 -10.63 0.30 -3.77
C GLN A 37 -11.06 -1.16 -3.58
N ILE A 38 -10.14 -2.10 -3.80
CA ILE A 38 -10.40 -3.53 -3.68
C ILE A 38 -10.03 -4.04 -2.29
N PHE A 39 -8.82 -3.71 -1.83
CA PHE A 39 -8.35 -4.02 -0.49
C PHE A 39 -7.45 -2.94 0.06
N GLN A 40 -7.30 -2.92 1.38
CA GLN A 40 -6.29 -2.17 2.09
C GLN A 40 -5.88 -2.96 3.34
N TYR A 41 -4.60 -3.29 3.43
CA TYR A 41 -4.00 -3.99 4.56
C TYR A 41 -3.06 -3.06 5.31
N TYR A 42 -3.08 -3.15 6.63
CA TYR A 42 -2.35 -2.24 7.52
C TYR A 42 -1.26 -2.99 8.29
N LEU A 43 -0.09 -2.35 8.41
CA LEU A 43 0.84 -2.65 9.49
C LEU A 43 0.28 -2.14 10.82
N PRO A 44 0.80 -2.63 11.96
CA PRO A 44 0.43 -2.08 13.26
C PRO A 44 0.59 -0.56 13.29
N ALA A 45 -0.42 0.11 13.84
CA ALA A 45 -0.37 1.56 14.00
C ALA A 45 0.74 1.94 14.99
N ASP A 46 1.47 3.00 14.65
CA ASP A 46 2.39 3.68 15.54
C ASP A 46 2.22 5.19 15.37
N ASN A 47 2.25 5.93 16.48
CA ASN A 47 1.97 7.37 16.54
C ASN A 47 0.69 7.82 15.81
N GLY A 48 -0.36 7.00 15.86
CA GLY A 48 -1.65 7.32 15.24
C GLY A 48 -1.70 7.11 13.72
N PHE A 49 -0.63 6.59 13.12
CA PHE A 49 -0.56 6.25 11.71
C PHE A 49 -0.31 4.75 11.50
N ALA A 50 -1.07 4.15 10.60
CA ALA A 50 -0.87 2.77 10.17
C ALA A 50 -0.43 2.76 8.70
N ALA A 51 0.84 2.40 8.47
CA ALA A 51 1.34 2.14 7.13
C ALA A 51 0.53 1.03 6.49
N ASN A 52 0.35 1.10 5.17
CA ASN A 52 -0.58 0.23 4.48
C ASN A 52 -0.15 -0.10 3.05
N VAL A 53 -0.67 -1.22 2.57
CA VAL A 53 -0.67 -1.58 1.15
C VAL A 53 -2.11 -1.67 0.69
N ASN A 54 -2.41 -1.04 -0.43
CA ASN A 54 -3.76 -0.98 -0.95
C ASN A 54 -3.77 -1.24 -2.46
N LEU A 55 -4.88 -1.75 -2.99
CA LEU A 55 -5.12 -1.93 -4.43
C LEU A 55 -6.34 -1.13 -4.86
N GLN A 56 -6.16 -0.28 -5.87
CA GLN A 56 -7.24 0.36 -6.60
C GLN A 56 -7.25 -0.13 -8.05
N ILE A 57 -8.45 -0.34 -8.59
CA ILE A 57 -8.65 -0.57 -10.02
C ILE A 57 -9.18 0.73 -10.62
N GLN A 58 -8.52 1.23 -11.67
CA GLN A 58 -8.89 2.46 -12.36
C GLN A 58 -9.18 2.16 -13.84
N PRO A 59 -10.44 2.32 -14.29
CA PRO A 59 -10.79 2.27 -15.71
C PRO A 59 -10.16 3.44 -16.44
N PHE A 60 -9.33 3.14 -17.43
CA PHE A 60 -8.71 4.14 -18.29
C PHE A 60 -8.36 3.51 -19.63
N ASP A 61 -8.92 4.07 -20.71
CA ASP A 61 -8.72 3.56 -22.07
C ASP A 61 -7.38 4.01 -22.69
N GLY A 62 -6.67 4.93 -22.04
CA GLY A 62 -5.39 5.44 -22.50
C GLY A 62 -4.24 4.45 -22.35
N SER A 63 -3.13 4.78 -22.98
CA SER A 63 -1.86 4.08 -22.88
C SER A 63 -1.19 4.28 -21.52
N LEU A 64 -0.25 3.38 -21.17
CA LEU A 64 0.52 3.49 -19.93
C LEU A 64 1.37 4.77 -19.90
N GLU A 65 1.79 5.26 -21.07
CA GLU A 65 2.51 6.52 -21.22
C GLU A 65 1.61 7.72 -20.85
N GLU A 66 0.39 7.77 -21.37
CA GLU A 66 -0.57 8.82 -21.00
C GLU A 66 -0.94 8.75 -19.51
N TYR A 67 -1.06 7.53 -18.95
CA TYR A 67 -1.30 7.35 -17.52
C TYR A 67 -0.14 7.90 -16.68
N GLU A 68 1.11 7.62 -17.07
CA GLU A 68 2.30 8.14 -16.42
C GLU A 68 2.36 9.67 -16.48
N GLU A 69 2.16 10.26 -17.66
CA GLU A 69 2.16 11.72 -17.85
C GLU A 69 1.13 12.41 -16.96
N ILE A 70 -0.10 11.88 -16.92
CA ILE A 70 -1.16 12.40 -16.05
C ILE A 70 -0.77 12.28 -14.57
N SER A 71 -0.23 11.12 -14.17
CA SER A 71 0.17 10.86 -12.78
C SER A 71 1.27 11.80 -12.32
N VAL A 72 2.32 11.96 -13.12
CA VAL A 72 3.44 12.88 -12.83
C VAL A 72 2.96 14.33 -12.78
N SER A 73 2.10 14.75 -13.71
CA SER A 73 1.52 16.09 -13.69
C SER A 73 0.68 16.35 -12.43
N GLN A 74 -0.02 15.34 -11.90
CA GLN A 74 -0.75 15.45 -10.65
C GLN A 74 0.22 15.54 -9.45
N PHE A 75 1.30 14.76 -9.43
CA PHE A 75 2.32 14.87 -8.39
C PHE A 75 2.93 16.27 -8.34
N GLU A 76 3.28 16.84 -9.49
CA GLU A 76 3.80 18.21 -9.58
C GLU A 76 2.82 19.26 -9.03
N GLN A 77 1.52 19.13 -9.36
CA GLN A 77 0.47 20.04 -8.86
C GLN A 77 0.26 19.94 -7.34
N MET A 78 0.68 18.83 -6.73
CA MET A 78 0.55 18.55 -5.30
C MET A 78 1.85 18.75 -4.53
N ASP A 79 2.90 19.29 -5.17
CA ASP A 79 4.25 19.39 -4.60
C ASP A 79 4.79 18.02 -4.09
N ILE A 80 4.41 16.93 -4.78
CA ILE A 80 4.93 15.58 -4.54
C ILE A 80 6.19 15.38 -5.40
N GLU A 81 7.26 14.93 -4.77
CA GLU A 81 8.53 14.63 -5.41
C GLU A 81 8.58 13.17 -5.87
N VAL A 82 8.83 12.94 -7.16
CA VAL A 82 9.13 11.62 -7.71
C VAL A 82 10.60 11.29 -7.48
N LEU A 83 10.87 10.20 -6.76
CA LEU A 83 12.21 9.72 -6.42
C LEU A 83 12.72 8.69 -7.42
N GLN A 84 11.84 7.80 -7.88
CA GLN A 84 12.12 6.77 -8.88
C GLN A 84 10.91 6.61 -9.80
N LEU A 85 11.17 6.39 -11.09
CA LEU A 85 10.16 6.12 -12.11
C LEU A 85 10.72 5.11 -13.11
N GLU A 86 10.10 3.94 -13.21
CA GLU A 86 10.54 2.87 -14.11
C GLU A 86 9.37 2.24 -14.83
N ARG A 87 9.45 2.18 -16.16
CA ARG A 87 8.45 1.54 -17.01
C ARG A 87 9.01 0.24 -17.58
N THR A 88 8.29 -0.86 -17.43
CA THR A 88 8.66 -2.16 -18.02
C THR A 88 7.42 -2.86 -18.58
N GLY A 89 7.34 -3.01 -19.90
CA GLY A 89 6.20 -3.67 -20.55
C GLY A 89 4.88 -2.94 -20.28
N ASN A 90 3.96 -3.62 -19.61
CA ASN A 90 2.66 -3.08 -19.17
C ASN A 90 2.67 -2.59 -17.72
N GLU A 91 3.85 -2.43 -17.12
CA GLU A 91 4.00 -2.02 -15.73
C GLU A 91 4.75 -0.68 -15.59
N LEU A 92 4.37 0.07 -14.56
CA LEU A 92 5.01 1.30 -14.12
C LEU A 92 5.27 1.21 -12.61
N LEU A 93 6.52 1.40 -12.21
CA LEU A 93 6.96 1.52 -10.83
C LEU A 93 7.26 2.99 -10.52
N ILE A 94 6.75 3.48 -9.40
CA ILE A 94 6.95 4.86 -8.96
C ILE A 94 7.27 4.87 -7.46
N GLU A 95 8.40 5.44 -7.08
CA GLU A 95 8.69 5.82 -5.69
C GLU A 95 8.57 7.34 -5.59
N TYR A 96 7.82 7.84 -4.61
CA TYR A 96 7.55 9.26 -4.45
C TYR A 96 7.28 9.64 -3.00
N ARG A 97 7.48 10.91 -2.66
CA ARG A 97 7.27 11.45 -1.32
C ARG A 97 6.66 12.83 -1.35
N GLY A 98 6.02 13.23 -0.25
CA GLY A 98 5.36 14.52 -0.14
C GLY A 98 4.48 14.61 1.09
N ALA A 99 3.78 15.73 1.24
CA ALA A 99 2.91 15.97 2.38
C ALA A 99 1.43 15.87 1.97
N MET A 100 0.63 15.14 2.74
CA MET A 100 -0.83 15.17 2.63
C MET A 100 -1.43 15.44 4.00
N GLN A 101 -2.35 16.42 4.08
CA GLN A 101 -3.04 16.77 5.34
C GLN A 101 -2.05 16.99 6.49
N GLU A 102 -0.98 17.76 6.24
CA GLU A 102 0.10 18.05 7.20
C GLU A 102 0.90 16.82 7.67
N THR A 103 0.79 15.69 6.97
CA THR A 103 1.54 14.45 7.25
C THR A 103 2.54 14.18 6.14
N ASP A 104 3.82 14.07 6.49
CA ASP A 104 4.89 13.69 5.57
C ASP A 104 4.86 12.17 5.31
N LEU A 105 4.72 11.81 4.05
CA LEU A 105 4.48 10.44 3.61
C LEU A 105 5.48 10.04 2.54
N HIS A 106 5.69 8.73 2.47
CA HIS A 106 6.46 8.06 1.43
C HIS A 106 5.58 6.97 0.82
N TRP A 107 5.56 6.92 -0.50
CA TRP A 107 4.85 5.92 -1.27
C TRP A 107 5.75 5.17 -2.23
N TYR A 108 5.38 3.91 -2.43
CA TYR A 108 5.84 3.11 -3.55
C TYR A 108 4.64 2.51 -4.25
N ALA A 109 4.51 2.76 -5.55
CA ALA A 109 3.42 2.28 -6.36
C ALA A 109 3.92 1.34 -7.46
N ARG A 110 3.18 0.25 -7.66
CA ARG A 110 3.25 -0.60 -8.86
C ARG A 110 1.92 -0.54 -9.58
N VAL A 111 1.95 -0.06 -10.80
CA VAL A 111 0.80 0.04 -11.69
C VAL A 111 0.93 -1.04 -12.75
N VAL A 112 -0.10 -1.87 -12.91
CA VAL A 112 -0.16 -2.91 -13.94
C VAL A 112 -1.35 -2.63 -14.86
N LYS A 113 -1.10 -2.51 -16.16
CA LYS A 113 -2.16 -2.35 -17.18
C LYS A 113 -2.60 -3.72 -17.71
N GLN A 114 -3.90 -3.99 -17.68
CA GLN A 114 -4.53 -5.09 -18.40
C GLN A 114 -5.77 -4.57 -19.12
N ASP A 115 -5.77 -4.63 -20.45
CA ASP A 115 -6.79 -4.00 -21.30
C ASP A 115 -7.01 -2.52 -20.92
N ASN A 116 -8.21 -2.16 -20.50
CA ASN A 116 -8.60 -0.79 -20.14
C ASN A 116 -8.64 -0.58 -18.61
N LEU A 117 -7.98 -1.46 -17.85
CA LEU A 117 -7.90 -1.41 -16.40
C LEU A 117 -6.46 -1.22 -15.93
N TYR A 118 -6.29 -0.33 -14.97
CA TYR A 118 -5.03 -0.08 -14.28
C TYR A 118 -5.16 -0.56 -12.84
N TYR A 119 -4.37 -1.55 -12.48
CA TYR A 119 -4.26 -2.09 -11.13
C TYR A 119 -3.16 -1.33 -10.41
N VAL A 120 -3.54 -0.42 -9.53
CA VAL A 120 -2.65 0.49 -8.82
C VAL A 120 -2.45 -0.06 -7.41
N LEU A 121 -1.30 -0.67 -7.18
CA LEU A 121 -0.88 -1.10 -5.85
C LEU A 121 0.00 -0.03 -5.23
N THR A 122 -0.38 0.46 -4.05
CA THR A 122 0.38 1.50 -3.37
C THR A 122 0.71 1.09 -1.94
N ALA A 123 2.00 1.02 -1.65
CA ALA A 123 2.55 1.04 -0.30
C ALA A 123 2.62 2.49 0.20
N THR A 124 2.20 2.74 1.43
CA THR A 124 2.25 4.06 2.08
C THR A 124 2.81 3.92 3.48
N ALA A 125 3.79 4.74 3.85
CA ALA A 125 4.25 4.90 5.22
C ALA A 125 4.47 6.39 5.57
N LEU A 126 4.66 6.69 6.86
CA LEU A 126 5.27 7.97 7.26
C LEU A 126 6.69 8.03 6.70
N ALA A 127 7.10 9.22 6.24
CA ALA A 127 8.44 9.40 5.67
C ALA A 127 9.56 8.97 6.64
N GLU A 128 9.39 9.23 7.94
CA GLU A 128 10.35 8.85 8.98
C GLU A 128 10.45 7.33 9.22
N ARG A 129 9.40 6.57 8.87
CA ARG A 129 9.32 5.10 9.06
C ARG A 129 9.64 4.33 7.79
N TRP A 130 9.75 5.00 6.64
CA TRP A 130 9.92 4.33 5.34
C TRP A 130 11.07 3.33 5.34
N ASN A 131 12.25 3.73 5.81
CA ASN A 131 13.43 2.86 5.80
C ASN A 131 13.27 1.58 6.66
N GLU A 132 12.41 1.62 7.68
CA GLU A 132 12.16 0.49 8.58
C GLU A 132 11.07 -0.43 8.04
N GLU A 133 10.11 0.11 7.28
CA GLU A 133 8.89 -0.60 6.87
C GLU A 133 8.85 -0.96 5.38
N GLN A 134 9.64 -0.29 4.55
CA GLN A 134 9.60 -0.42 3.09
C GLN A 134 9.75 -1.87 2.63
N ASP A 135 10.66 -2.65 3.24
CA ASP A 135 10.89 -4.02 2.81
C ASP A 135 9.60 -4.85 2.92
N ALA A 136 8.87 -4.74 4.02
CA ALA A 136 7.62 -5.48 4.20
C ALA A 136 6.53 -4.99 3.22
N LEU A 137 6.41 -3.67 3.05
CA LEU A 137 5.39 -3.05 2.22
C LEU A 137 5.63 -3.31 0.72
N VAL A 138 6.85 -3.05 0.25
CA VAL A 138 7.27 -3.21 -1.14
C VAL A 138 7.24 -4.69 -1.54
N ASN A 139 7.66 -5.61 -0.68
CA ASN A 139 7.51 -7.05 -0.95
C ASN A 139 6.04 -7.46 -1.08
N SER A 140 5.14 -6.87 -0.28
CA SER A 140 3.71 -7.12 -0.43
C SER A 140 3.17 -6.57 -1.75
N VAL A 141 3.59 -5.39 -2.19
CA VAL A 141 3.25 -4.83 -3.53
C VAL A 141 3.72 -5.76 -4.66
N HIS A 142 4.96 -6.28 -4.57
CA HIS A 142 5.52 -7.18 -5.58
C HIS A 142 4.92 -8.59 -5.57
N SER A 143 4.33 -9.02 -4.45
CA SER A 143 3.64 -10.32 -4.37
C SER A 143 2.36 -10.39 -5.21
N PHE A 144 1.83 -9.23 -5.66
CA PHE A 144 0.61 -9.18 -6.46
C PHE A 144 0.80 -9.80 -7.85
N GLN A 145 -0.16 -10.64 -8.21
CA GLN A 145 -0.25 -11.30 -9.51
C GLN A 145 -1.69 -11.25 -10.01
N LEU A 146 -1.85 -10.97 -11.30
CA LEU A 146 -3.11 -11.22 -12.00
C LEU A 146 -3.17 -12.70 -12.34
N THR A 147 -4.31 -13.33 -12.07
CA THR A 147 -4.56 -14.72 -12.45
C THR A 147 -5.28 -14.75 -13.80
N ASP A 148 -4.82 -15.60 -14.70
CA ASP A 148 -5.50 -15.92 -15.96
C ASP A 148 -6.84 -16.64 -15.76
#